data_AF-A0A4R2KGB6-F1
#
_entry.id   AF-A0A4R2KGB6-F1
#
_cell.length_a   1.000
_cell.length_b   1.000
_cell.length_c   1.000
_cell.angle_alpha   90.00
_cell.angle_beta   90.00
_cell.angle_gamma   90.00
#
_symmetry.space_group_name_H-M   'P 1'
#
loop_
_entity.id
_entity.type
_entity.pdbx_description
1 polymer ?
#
loop_
_entity_poly.entity_id
_entity_poly.type
_entity_poly.pdbx_seq_one_letter_code
_entity_poly.pdbx_strand_id
1 'polypeptide(L)'
;MRQRMNRSGRNIKSENGFFDRVGSFYAQVVNGEDIRTEDDKIVDTIKSAHEEWRNAEEFFQSATDPDLIDYAIYRVEAAKTRYAYLMKIARKMGIKSNMQ
;
A
#
# COMPACT_ATOMS: atom_id res chain seq x y z
N MET A 1 -21.07 63.20 13.00
CA MET A 1 -19.61 62.93 13.07
C MET A 1 -19.36 62.17 14.38
N ARG A 2 -18.49 61.14 14.50
CA ARG A 2 -17.79 60.26 13.52
C ARG A 2 -18.12 58.80 13.95
N GLN A 3 -18.09 57.75 13.12
CA GLN A 3 -16.93 56.92 12.71
C GLN A 3 -15.80 56.81 13.77
N ARG A 4 -15.19 55.65 14.09
CA ARG A 4 -15.29 54.26 13.56
C ARG A 4 -14.56 53.30 14.53
N MET A 5 -14.89 51.99 14.47
CA MET A 5 -14.01 50.81 14.67
C MET A 5 -13.04 50.71 15.87
N ASN A 6 -13.10 49.60 16.62
CA ASN A 6 -12.12 48.50 16.41
C ASN A 6 -12.44 47.16 17.12
N ARG A 7 -12.45 46.09 16.30
CA ARG A 7 -11.76 44.79 16.45
C ARG A 7 -11.95 44.03 17.78
N SER A 8 -12.81 43.01 17.80
CA SER A 8 -12.49 41.64 17.31
C SER A 8 -11.40 40.96 18.16
N GLY A 9 -11.85 40.32 19.25
CA GLY A 9 -11.05 39.32 19.95
C GLY A 9 -10.90 38.08 19.07
N ARG A 10 -9.66 37.74 18.73
CA ARG A 10 -9.32 36.56 17.90
C ARG A 10 -9.77 35.29 18.61
N ASN A 11 -10.81 34.64 18.10
CA ASN A 11 -11.11 33.26 18.43
C ASN A 11 -10.08 32.38 17.71
N ILE A 12 -9.03 31.97 18.44
CA ILE A 12 -8.04 31.02 17.94
C ILE A 12 -8.71 29.65 17.94
N LYS A 13 -9.32 29.29 16.81
CA LYS A 13 -9.83 27.94 16.58
C LYS A 13 -8.64 26.98 16.65
N SER A 14 -8.66 26.10 17.65
CA SER A 14 -7.57 25.18 17.96
C SER A 14 -7.34 24.17 16.83
N GLU A 15 -6.09 23.96 16.44
CA GLU A 15 -5.64 22.97 15.44
C GLU A 15 -5.66 21.51 15.97
N ASN A 16 -6.27 21.28 17.14
CA ASN A 16 -6.19 20.02 17.90
C ASN A 16 -6.75 18.80 17.15
N GLY A 17 -7.72 18.99 16.25
CA GLY A 17 -8.41 17.90 15.55
C GLY A 17 -7.56 17.03 14.60
N PHE A 18 -6.29 17.40 14.36
CA PHE A 18 -5.30 16.56 13.66
C PHE A 18 -4.42 15.79 14.65
N PHE A 19 -3.81 16.50 15.61
CA PHE A 19 -2.89 15.90 16.58
C PHE A 19 -3.59 14.88 17.49
N ASP A 20 -4.86 15.09 17.86
CA ASP A 20 -5.64 14.11 18.63
C ASP A 20 -5.84 12.80 17.87
N ARG A 21 -6.07 12.87 16.54
CA ARG A 21 -6.18 11.69 15.66
C ARG A 21 -4.84 11.00 15.45
N VAL A 22 -3.76 11.76 15.30
CA VAL A 22 -2.39 11.21 15.19
C VAL A 22 -1.96 10.54 16.49
N GLY A 23 -2.28 11.11 17.65
CA GLY A 23 -2.03 10.48 18.95
C GLY A 23 -2.77 9.15 19.13
N SER A 24 -4.05 9.10 18.74
CA SER A 24 -4.82 7.84 18.73
C SER A 24 -4.21 6.79 17.78
N PHE A 25 -3.71 7.20 16.62
CA PHE A 25 -3.05 6.32 15.65
C PHE A 25 -1.75 5.75 16.21
N TYR A 26 -0.90 6.57 16.85
CA TYR A 26 0.33 6.10 17.50
C TYR A 26 0.04 5.08 18.61
N ALA A 27 -0.97 5.32 19.45
CA ALA A 27 -1.35 4.36 20.48
C ALA A 27 -1.75 3.00 19.90
N GLN A 28 -2.54 2.99 18.81
CA GLN A 28 -3.00 1.76 18.18
C GLN A 28 -1.86 0.97 17.50
N VAL A 29 -0.94 1.66 16.82
CA VAL A 29 0.26 1.03 16.22
C VAL A 29 1.22 0.48 17.28
N VAL A 30 1.43 1.20 18.39
CA VAL A 30 2.29 0.74 19.50
C VAL A 30 1.70 -0.47 20.23
N ASN A 31 0.37 -0.57 20.29
CA ASN A 31 -0.33 -1.74 20.85
C ASN A 31 -0.27 -3.00 19.95
N GLY A 32 0.29 -2.89 18.74
CA GLY A 32 0.49 -4.03 17.84
C GLY A 32 -0.76 -4.49 17.07
N GLU A 33 -1.82 -3.68 17.02
CA GLU A 33 -3.00 -3.96 16.19
C GLU A 33 -2.70 -3.66 14.71
N ASP A 34 -3.01 -4.60 13.81
CA ASP A 34 -2.95 -4.36 12.37
C ASP A 34 -4.13 -3.51 11.90
N ILE A 35 -3.90 -2.19 11.87
CA ILE A 35 -4.88 -1.17 11.49
C ILE A 35 -5.22 -1.13 9.99
N ARG A 36 -4.56 -1.95 9.16
CA ARG A 36 -4.79 -2.00 7.71
C ARG A 36 -6.15 -2.60 7.39
N THR A 37 -6.84 -2.01 6.43
CA THR A 37 -8.08 -2.59 5.89
C THR A 37 -7.78 -3.88 5.13
N GLU A 38 -8.81 -4.68 4.87
CA GLU A 38 -8.64 -5.90 4.08
C GLU A 38 -8.21 -5.58 2.63
N ASP A 39 -8.68 -4.45 2.09
CA ASP A 39 -8.25 -3.93 0.79
C ASP A 39 -6.73 -3.59 0.79
N ASP A 40 -6.22 -2.96 1.86
CA ASP A 40 -4.79 -2.66 2.00
C ASP A 40 -3.95 -3.95 2.01
N LYS A 41 -4.40 -4.99 2.74
CA LYS A 41 -3.71 -6.30 2.78
C LYS A 41 -3.71 -6.99 1.43
N ILE A 42 -4.79 -6.86 0.66
CA ILE A 42 -4.88 -7.39 -0.72
C ILE A 42 -3.92 -6.63 -1.64
N VAL A 43 -3.85 -5.29 -1.52
CA VAL A 43 -2.90 -4.46 -2.27
C VAL A 43 -1.45 -4.83 -1.93
N ASP A 44 -1.11 -5.00 -0.65
CA ASP A 44 0.23 -5.44 -0.23
C ASP A 44 0.55 -6.85 -0.75
N THR A 45 -0.40 -7.78 -0.70
CA THR A 45 -0.25 -9.14 -1.26
C THR A 45 0.00 -9.10 -2.78
N ILE A 46 -0.65 -8.19 -3.51
CA ILE A 46 -0.44 -7.98 -4.94
C ILE A 46 0.96 -7.42 -5.23
N LYS A 47 1.44 -6.44 -4.44
CA LYS A 47 2.80 -5.91 -4.57
C LYS A 47 3.84 -7.00 -4.36
N SER A 48 3.72 -7.78 -3.28
CA SER A 48 4.66 -8.88 -3.01
C SER A 48 4.65 -9.95 -4.11
N ALA A 49 3.49 -10.25 -4.72
CA ALA A 49 3.43 -11.15 -5.87
C ALA A 49 4.07 -10.57 -7.15
N HIS A 50 4.02 -9.25 -7.33
CA HIS A 50 4.72 -8.55 -8.42
C HIS A 50 6.24 -8.54 -8.21
N GLU A 51 6.70 -8.29 -6.98
CA GLU A 51 8.11 -8.40 -6.59
C GLU A 51 8.62 -9.83 -6.75
N GLU A 52 7.85 -10.84 -6.33
CA GLU A 52 8.17 -12.26 -6.54
C GLU A 52 8.33 -12.60 -8.03
N TRP A 53 7.47 -12.06 -8.90
CA TRP A 53 7.57 -12.22 -10.35
C TRP A 53 8.84 -11.53 -10.89
N ARG A 54 9.10 -10.27 -10.55
CA ARG A 54 10.32 -9.56 -11.01
C ARG A 54 11.60 -10.30 -10.57
N ASN A 55 11.66 -10.75 -9.32
CA ASN A 55 12.78 -11.52 -8.78
C ASN A 55 12.94 -12.89 -9.48
N ALA A 56 11.86 -13.51 -9.96
CA ALA A 56 11.91 -14.72 -10.77
C ALA A 56 12.45 -14.45 -12.19
N GLU A 57 12.10 -13.31 -12.80
CA GLU A 57 12.63 -12.88 -14.10
C GLU A 57 14.13 -12.55 -14.01
N GLU A 58 14.55 -11.82 -12.97
CA GLU A 58 15.97 -11.55 -12.67
C GLU A 58 16.76 -12.85 -12.47
N PHE A 59 16.18 -13.85 -11.79
CA PHE A 59 16.76 -15.19 -11.63
C PHE A 59 16.86 -15.94 -12.97
N PHE A 60 15.81 -15.92 -13.80
CA PHE A 60 15.83 -16.54 -15.12
C PHE A 60 16.87 -15.91 -16.05
N GLN A 61 17.04 -14.59 -16.03
CA GLN A 61 18.04 -13.88 -16.83
C GLN A 61 19.49 -14.17 -16.39
N SER A 62 19.70 -14.60 -15.14
CA SER A 62 21.02 -14.93 -14.58
C SER A 62 21.32 -16.43 -14.50
N ALA A 63 20.34 -17.30 -14.74
CA ALA A 63 20.50 -18.74 -14.76
C ALA A 63 21.30 -19.21 -15.99
N THR A 64 22.47 -19.81 -15.75
CA THR A 64 23.35 -20.37 -16.81
C THR A 64 23.48 -21.89 -16.75
N ASP A 65 23.11 -22.51 -15.63
CA ASP A 65 23.05 -23.96 -15.45
C ASP A 65 21.75 -24.49 -16.09
N PRO A 66 21.81 -25.42 -17.06
CA PRO A 66 20.63 -26.00 -17.71
C PRO A 66 19.58 -26.54 -16.73
N ASP A 67 20.00 -27.18 -15.63
CA ASP A 67 19.07 -27.77 -14.64
C ASP A 67 18.35 -26.67 -13.83
N LEU A 68 18.93 -25.47 -13.74
CA LEU A 68 18.32 -24.31 -13.09
C LEU A 68 17.48 -23.46 -14.04
N ILE A 69 17.70 -23.54 -15.36
CA ILE A 69 16.92 -22.80 -16.37
C ILE A 69 15.46 -23.28 -16.37
N ASP A 70 15.21 -24.59 -16.41
CA ASP A 70 13.84 -25.13 -16.37
C ASP A 70 13.11 -24.76 -15.06
N TYR A 71 13.82 -24.81 -13.94
CA TYR A 71 13.31 -24.34 -12.65
C TYR A 71 12.98 -22.83 -12.66
N ALA A 72 13.83 -22.01 -13.28
CA ALA A 72 13.62 -20.57 -13.39
C ALA A 72 12.40 -20.24 -14.28
N ILE A 73 12.23 -20.93 -15.42
CA ILE A 73 11.04 -20.81 -16.27
C ILE A 73 9.77 -21.13 -15.49
N TYR A 74 9.76 -22.25 -14.76
CA TYR A 74 8.61 -22.64 -13.93
C TYR A 74 8.29 -21.58 -12.86
N ARG A 75 9.31 -21.02 -12.20
CA ARG A 75 9.13 -19.94 -11.21
C ARG A 75 8.52 -18.67 -11.82
N VAL A 76 8.99 -18.24 -12.99
CA VAL A 76 8.46 -17.05 -13.68
C VAL A 76 6.97 -17.24 -13.99
N GLU A 77 6.60 -18.36 -14.62
CA GLU A 77 5.21 -18.62 -15.00
C GLU A 77 4.30 -18.81 -13.78
N ALA A 78 4.77 -19.43 -12.70
CA ALA A 78 4.03 -19.55 -11.44
C ALA A 78 3.77 -18.17 -10.78
N ALA A 79 4.80 -17.34 -10.65
CA ALA A 79 4.70 -16.01 -10.01
C ALA A 79 3.80 -15.06 -10.82
N LYS A 80 3.98 -15.03 -12.14
CA LYS A 80 3.14 -14.28 -13.10
C LYS A 80 1.67 -14.73 -13.06
N THR A 81 1.42 -16.05 -12.99
CA THR A 81 0.06 -16.60 -12.85
C THR A 81 -0.57 -16.19 -11.52
N ARG A 82 0.19 -16.23 -10.42
CA ARG A 82 -0.26 -15.79 -9.08
C ARG A 82 -0.62 -14.30 -9.09
N TYR A 83 0.25 -13.44 -9.62
CA TYR A 83 -0.01 -12.00 -9.74
C TYR A 83 -1.26 -11.71 -10.59
N ALA A 84 -1.39 -12.33 -11.77
CA ALA A 84 -2.55 -12.16 -12.64
C ALA A 84 -3.87 -12.62 -11.98
N TYR A 85 -3.83 -13.71 -11.21
CA TYR A 85 -4.97 -14.15 -10.40
C TYR A 85 -5.37 -13.14 -9.33
N LEU A 86 -4.41 -12.63 -8.54
CA LEU A 86 -4.68 -11.65 -7.49
C LEU A 86 -5.23 -10.34 -8.08
N MET A 87 -4.70 -9.87 -9.21
CA MET A 87 -5.23 -8.72 -9.94
C MET A 87 -6.68 -8.94 -10.43
N LYS A 88 -7.06 -10.17 -10.79
CA LYS A 88 -8.45 -10.53 -11.12
C LYS A 88 -9.36 -10.51 -9.88
N ILE A 89 -8.85 -10.86 -8.70
CA ILE A 89 -9.60 -10.76 -7.43
C ILE A 89 -9.81 -9.31 -7.02
N ALA A 90 -8.77 -8.47 -6.99
CA ALA A 90 -8.89 -7.05 -6.65
C ALA A 90 -9.91 -6.31 -7.55
N ARG A 91 -9.89 -6.57 -8.86
CA ARG A 91 -10.88 -6.03 -9.80
C ARG A 91 -12.33 -6.45 -9.47
N LYS A 92 -12.55 -7.70 -9.05
CA LYS A 92 -13.88 -8.17 -8.63
C LYS A 92 -14.36 -7.52 -7.33
N MET A 93 -13.43 -7.15 -6.45
CA MET A 93 -13.72 -6.47 -5.17
C MET A 93 -13.90 -4.96 -5.33
N GLY A 94 -13.69 -4.41 -6.53
CA GLY A 94 -13.81 -2.97 -6.79
C GLY A 94 -12.61 -2.15 -6.31
N ILE A 95 -11.53 -2.80 -5.86
CA ILE A 95 -10.30 -2.15 -5.40
C ILE A 95 -9.66 -1.42 -6.59
N LYS A 96 -9.66 -0.08 -6.53
CA LYS A 96 -9.10 0.77 -7.58
C LYS A 96 -7.57 0.77 -7.49
N SER A 97 -6.95 0.13 -8.47
CA SER A 97 -5.49 0.06 -8.63
C SER A 97 -4.88 1.44 -8.93
N ASN A 98 -4.47 2.15 -7.88
CA ASN A 98 -3.42 3.18 -7.97
C ASN A 98 -2.01 2.55 -7.81
N MET A 99 -1.84 1.32 -8.32
CA MET A 99 -0.55 0.61 -8.33
C MET A 99 0.18 1.02 -9.62
N GLN A 100 1.18 1.90 -9.46
CA GLN A 100 2.18 2.28 -10.47
C GLN A 100 3.41 1.38 -10.34
#